data_AF-A0A1H6GVR2-F1
#
_entry.id   AF-A0A1H6GVR2-F1
#
_cell.length_a   1.000
_cell.length_b   1.000
_cell.length_c   1.000
_cell.angle_alpha   90.00
_cell.angle_beta   90.00
_cell.angle_gamma   90.00
#
_symmetry.space_group_name_H-M   'P 1'
#
loop_
_entity.id
_entity.type
_entity.pdbx_description
1 polymer ?
#
loop_
_entity_poly.entity_id
_entity_poly.type
_entity_poly.pdbx_seq_one_letter_code
_entity_poly.pdbx_strand_id
1 'polypeptide(L)'
;MIAFTSQVRGLIPLATTIMVGMLVASCAPVATAPQQVQSNLPNVTYRYSADQDLVQANQSAASYCTPYQSVPRAKMFSTDPDGSKTVVFECVRVAIVPVPLPVSPQTYNPNLIYSFRSDQELVDASRSAQSYCLSNGAEQVISTIGTSASGLRTITFQCVPH
;
A
#
# COMPACT_ATOMS: atom_id res chain seq x y z
N MET A 1 22.84 30.82 -38.03
CA MET A 1 24.16 31.42 -38.32
C MET A 1 23.92 32.69 -39.12
N ILE A 2 23.86 33.84 -38.45
CA ILE A 2 23.86 35.18 -39.07
C ILE A 2 24.75 36.04 -38.18
N ALA A 3 25.81 36.58 -38.76
CA ALA A 3 26.76 37.50 -38.15
C ALA A 3 26.73 38.79 -38.97
N PHE A 4 26.61 39.96 -38.34
CA PHE A 4 26.97 41.29 -38.84
C PHE A 4 26.96 42.22 -37.60
N THR A 5 28.09 42.58 -36.98
CA THR A 5 29.16 43.56 -37.30
C THR A 5 29.01 44.89 -36.54
N SER A 6 30.14 45.23 -35.90
CA SER A 6 30.78 46.54 -35.84
C SER A 6 30.52 47.48 -34.66
N GLN A 7 31.66 47.97 -34.19
CA GLN A 7 31.95 48.86 -33.07
C GLN A 7 31.50 50.30 -33.31
N VAL A 8 31.22 51.02 -32.22
CA VAL A 8 31.52 52.46 -32.14
C VAL A 8 32.30 52.73 -30.85
N ARG A 9 33.46 53.33 -31.03
CA ARG A 9 34.45 53.74 -30.04
C ARG A 9 34.20 55.22 -29.75
N GLY A 10 34.01 55.62 -28.49
CA GLY A 10 33.75 57.03 -28.12
C GLY A 10 34.10 57.32 -26.65
N LEU A 11 34.74 58.46 -26.42
CA LEU A 11 35.54 58.84 -25.24
C LEU A 11 34.76 59.13 -23.93
N ILE A 12 35.51 59.04 -22.83
CA ILE A 12 35.25 59.38 -21.41
C ILE A 12 35.05 60.92 -21.24
N PRO A 13 34.21 61.43 -20.31
CA PRO A 13 34.76 61.93 -19.03
C PRO A 13 33.90 61.69 -17.77
N LEU A 14 34.59 61.79 -16.63
CA LEU A 14 34.13 61.74 -15.24
C LEU A 14 32.90 62.61 -14.94
N ALA A 15 31.96 62.09 -14.13
CA ALA A 15 31.13 62.91 -13.24
C ALA A 15 30.49 62.08 -12.10
N THR A 16 30.98 62.31 -10.88
CA THR A 16 30.21 62.52 -9.63
C THR A 16 29.12 61.52 -9.21
N THR A 17 29.45 60.74 -8.16
CA THR A 17 28.73 60.60 -6.88
C THR A 17 27.19 60.56 -6.89
N ILE A 18 26.61 59.44 -6.44
CA ILE A 18 26.01 59.26 -5.10
C ILE A 18 25.66 57.76 -4.99
N MET A 19 26.38 57.03 -4.12
CA MET A 19 25.96 55.69 -3.72
C MET A 19 24.69 55.83 -2.86
N VAL A 20 23.53 55.66 -3.50
CA VAL A 20 22.30 55.36 -2.76
C VAL A 20 22.42 53.92 -2.29
N GLY A 21 22.91 53.74 -1.07
CA GLY A 21 22.87 52.46 -0.37
C GLY A 21 21.41 52.07 -0.10
N MET A 22 20.75 51.48 -1.10
CA MET A 22 19.50 50.77 -0.89
C MET A 22 19.86 49.48 -0.15
N LEU A 23 19.84 49.56 1.18
CA LEU A 23 19.74 48.38 2.03
C LEU A 23 18.36 47.76 1.76
N VAL A 24 18.28 46.93 0.72
CA VAL A 24 17.20 45.96 0.60
C VAL A 24 17.33 45.06 1.83
N ALA A 25 16.45 45.28 2.80
CA ALA A 25 16.18 44.33 3.85
C ALA A 25 15.72 43.04 3.18
N SER A 26 16.67 42.13 2.93
CA SER A 26 16.33 40.78 2.51
C SER A 26 15.63 40.14 3.69
N CYS A 27 14.30 40.14 3.67
CA CYS A 27 13.52 39.15 4.39
C CYS A 27 13.90 37.80 3.80
N ALA A 28 15.02 37.24 4.26
CA ALA A 28 15.28 35.83 4.08
C ALA A 28 14.09 35.14 4.76
N PRO A 29 13.28 34.34 4.04
CA PRO A 29 12.28 33.53 4.70
C PRO A 29 13.05 32.69 5.72
N VAL A 30 12.68 32.83 6.99
CA VAL A 30 13.20 31.97 8.05
C VAL A 30 12.98 30.55 7.58
N ALA A 31 14.06 29.86 7.22
CA ALA A 31 14.00 28.49 6.75
C ALA A 31 13.53 27.65 7.93
N THR A 32 12.22 27.42 8.01
CA THR A 32 11.67 26.38 8.86
C THR A 32 12.28 25.07 8.40
N ALA A 33 12.97 24.38 9.30
CA ALA A 33 13.45 23.02 9.03
C ALA A 33 12.26 22.20 8.50
N PRO A 34 12.42 21.47 7.38
CA PRO A 34 11.33 20.66 6.85
C PRO A 34 10.89 19.69 7.93
N GLN A 35 9.62 19.79 8.34
CA GLN A 35 9.04 18.80 9.24
C GLN A 35 8.99 17.49 8.47
N GLN A 36 9.69 16.48 8.99
CA GLN A 36 9.59 15.13 8.50
C GLN A 36 8.21 14.59 8.93
N VAL A 37 7.20 14.84 8.11
CA VAL A 37 5.86 14.28 8.34
C VAL A 37 6.00 12.78 8.13
N GLN A 38 5.94 12.00 9.21
CA GLN A 38 5.81 10.55 9.13
C GLN A 38 4.59 10.28 8.25
N SER A 39 4.82 9.77 7.04
CA SER A 39 3.73 9.40 6.13
C SER A 39 2.97 8.24 6.78
N ASN A 40 1.83 8.55 7.40
CA ASN A 40 0.94 7.53 7.93
C ASN A 40 0.51 6.66 6.75
N LEU A 41 0.77 5.36 6.85
CA LEU A 41 0.26 4.41 5.87
C LEU A 41 -1.27 4.48 5.88
N PRO A 42 -1.92 4.44 4.71
CA PRO A 42 -3.34 4.66 4.64
C PRO A 42 -4.12 3.47 5.21
N ASN A 43 -5.36 3.77 5.61
CA ASN A 43 -6.34 2.77 5.98
C ASN A 43 -7.45 2.74 4.93
N VAL A 44 -8.07 1.59 4.74
CA VAL A 44 -9.24 1.41 3.88
C VAL A 44 -10.30 0.61 4.64
N THR A 45 -11.56 0.97 4.42
CA THR A 45 -12.71 0.39 5.12
C THR A 45 -13.64 -0.26 4.12
N TYR A 46 -14.04 -1.50 4.38
CA TYR A 46 -14.99 -2.24 3.56
C TYR A 46 -16.15 -2.71 4.42
N ARG A 47 -17.36 -2.58 3.89
CA ARG A 47 -18.58 -3.20 4.44
C ARG A 47 -18.80 -4.54 3.76
N TYR A 48 -19.17 -5.55 4.54
CA TYR A 48 -19.35 -6.92 4.07
C TYR A 48 -20.53 -7.59 4.78
N SER A 49 -21.16 -8.54 4.10
CA SER A 49 -22.34 -9.26 4.61
C SER A 49 -22.10 -10.76 4.71
N ALA A 50 -21.24 -11.31 3.85
CA ALA A 50 -20.87 -12.72 3.80
C ALA A 50 -19.35 -12.92 3.94
N ASP A 51 -18.96 -14.17 4.20
CA ASP A 51 -17.54 -14.56 4.26
C ASP A 51 -16.83 -14.35 2.91
N GLN A 52 -17.51 -14.57 1.77
CA GLN A 52 -16.94 -14.24 0.45
C GLN A 52 -16.61 -12.76 0.31
N ASP A 53 -17.51 -11.88 0.77
CA ASP A 53 -17.31 -10.42 0.71
C ASP A 53 -16.06 -10.01 1.51
N LEU A 54 -15.81 -10.66 2.65
CA LEU A 54 -14.63 -10.40 3.47
C LEU A 54 -13.33 -10.82 2.78
N VAL A 55 -13.34 -11.97 2.09
CA VAL A 55 -12.19 -12.40 1.29
C VAL A 55 -11.94 -11.44 0.12
N GLN A 56 -13.00 -11.02 -0.57
CA GLN A 56 -12.91 -10.02 -1.64
C GLN A 56 -12.39 -8.67 -1.12
N ALA A 57 -12.84 -8.25 0.06
CA ALA A 57 -12.37 -7.03 0.72
C ALA A 57 -10.87 -7.14 1.06
N ASN A 58 -10.41 -8.29 1.53
CA ASN A 58 -8.99 -8.53 1.77
C ASN A 58 -8.15 -8.46 0.47
N GLN A 59 -8.63 -9.05 -0.63
CA GLN A 59 -7.97 -8.95 -1.94
C GLN A 59 -7.93 -7.50 -2.44
N SER A 60 -9.04 -6.78 -2.31
CA SER A 60 -9.14 -5.36 -2.69
C SER A 60 -8.20 -4.49 -1.83
N ALA A 61 -8.09 -4.79 -0.53
CA ALA A 61 -7.13 -4.15 0.36
C ALA A 61 -5.67 -4.45 -0.05
N ALA A 62 -5.38 -5.66 -0.53
CA ALA A 62 -4.04 -6.00 -1.03
C ALA A 62 -3.67 -5.16 -2.26
N SER A 63 -4.59 -5.03 -3.22
CA SER A 63 -4.42 -4.14 -4.37
C SER A 63 -4.25 -2.68 -3.94
N TYR A 64 -5.04 -2.21 -2.96
CA TYR A 64 -4.94 -0.85 -2.43
C TYR A 64 -3.60 -0.56 -1.74
N CYS A 65 -3.04 -1.54 -1.00
CA CYS A 65 -1.76 -1.36 -0.30
C CYS A 65 -0.52 -1.49 -1.20
N THR A 66 -0.67 -2.05 -2.41
CA THR A 66 0.43 -2.31 -3.36
C THR A 66 1.23 -1.05 -3.72
N PRO A 67 0.63 0.11 -4.07
CA PRO A 67 1.37 1.33 -4.38
C PRO A 67 2.24 1.85 -3.23
N TYR A 68 1.92 1.45 -1.99
CA TYR A 68 2.64 1.84 -0.78
C TYR A 68 3.69 0.81 -0.36
N GLN A 69 4.00 -0.18 -1.21
CA GLN A 69 4.92 -1.29 -0.90
C GLN A 69 4.59 -1.95 0.45
N SER A 70 3.29 -2.09 0.71
CA SER A 70 2.74 -2.51 1.99
C SER A 70 1.76 -3.65 1.79
N VAL A 71 1.51 -4.42 2.85
CA VAL A 71 0.48 -5.46 2.88
C VAL A 71 -0.67 -5.02 3.76
N PRO A 72 -1.92 -5.42 3.45
CA PRO A 72 -3.05 -5.11 4.30
C PRO A 72 -2.95 -5.92 5.59
N ARG A 73 -3.23 -5.27 6.72
CA ARG A 73 -3.46 -5.90 8.02
C ARG A 73 -4.85 -5.49 8.50
N ALA A 74 -5.67 -6.46 8.89
CA ALA A 74 -6.93 -6.15 9.53
C ALA A 74 -6.65 -5.47 10.88
N LYS A 75 -7.15 -4.24 11.02
CA LYS A 75 -6.99 -3.42 12.21
C LYS A 75 -8.20 -3.55 13.14
N MET A 76 -9.39 -3.59 12.55
CA MET A 76 -10.64 -3.58 13.30
C MET A 76 -11.74 -4.29 12.50
N PHE A 77 -12.56 -5.04 13.24
CA PHE A 77 -13.84 -5.56 12.76
C PHE A 77 -14.94 -4.96 13.62
N SER A 78 -16.02 -4.51 13.00
CA SER A 78 -17.22 -4.05 13.69
C SER A 78 -18.45 -4.70 13.08
N THR A 79 -19.49 -4.84 13.90
CA THR A 79 -20.82 -5.27 13.46
C THR A 79 -21.78 -4.16 13.83
N ASP A 80 -22.42 -3.60 12.81
CA ASP A 80 -23.40 -2.54 12.95
C ASP A 80 -24.73 -3.12 13.43
N PRO A 81 -25.61 -2.30 14.06
CA PRO A 81 -26.90 -2.77 14.58
C PRO A 81 -27.85 -3.33 13.52
N ASP A 82 -27.65 -2.97 12.26
CA ASP A 82 -28.38 -3.49 11.10
C ASP A 82 -27.91 -4.90 10.68
N GLY A 83 -26.92 -5.47 11.39
CA GLY A 83 -26.31 -6.76 11.10
C GLY A 83 -25.24 -6.71 10.01
N SER A 84 -24.98 -5.54 9.42
CA SER A 84 -23.87 -5.38 8.50
C SER A 84 -22.54 -5.37 9.24
N LYS A 85 -21.49 -5.85 8.59
CA LYS A 85 -20.16 -5.90 9.17
C LYS A 85 -19.24 -4.95 8.43
N THR A 86 -18.28 -4.40 9.14
CA THR A 86 -17.27 -3.51 8.58
C THR A 86 -15.89 -3.98 9.01
N VAL A 87 -14.93 -3.97 8.09
CA VAL A 87 -13.52 -4.26 8.35
C VAL A 87 -12.67 -3.07 7.94
N VAL A 88 -11.73 -2.69 8.80
CA VAL A 88 -10.73 -1.67 8.51
C VAL A 88 -9.39 -2.36 8.30
N PHE A 89 -8.82 -2.20 7.12
CA PHE A 89 -7.45 -2.62 6.84
C PHE A 89 -6.53 -1.42 6.93
N GLU A 90 -5.40 -1.60 7.60
CA GLU A 90 -4.28 -0.67 7.55
C GLU A 90 -3.18 -1.27 6.67
N CYS A 91 -2.59 -0.45 5.80
CA CYS A 91 -1.42 -0.87 5.06
C CYS A 91 -0.22 -0.86 6.01
N VAL A 92 0.49 -1.98 6.13
CA VAL A 92 1.72 -2.07 6.92
C VAL A 92 2.88 -2.42 6.03
N ARG A 93 4.01 -1.72 6.20
CA ARG A 93 5.25 -2.09 5.52
C ARG A 93 5.71 -3.44 6.03
N VAL A 94 6.02 -4.34 5.10
CA VAL A 94 6.66 -5.60 5.45
C VAL A 94 8.12 -5.28 5.72
N ALA A 95 8.55 -5.39 6.98
CA ALA A 95 9.97 -5.40 7.29
C ALA A 95 10.57 -6.63 6.58
N ILE A 96 11.65 -6.42 5.84
CA ILE A 96 12.36 -7.47 5.12
C ILE A 96 12.91 -8.46 6.15
N VAL A 97 12.19 -9.54 6.42
CA VAL A 97 12.68 -10.64 7.25
C VAL A 97 13.65 -11.46 6.39
N PRO A 98 14.84 -11.85 6.91
CA PRO A 98 15.77 -12.68 6.17
C PRO A 98 15.08 -13.93 5.61
N VAL A 99 15.30 -14.19 4.32
CA VAL A 99 14.75 -15.31 3.57
C VAL A 99 15.11 -16.62 4.29
N PRO A 100 14.14 -17.42 4.76
CA PRO A 100 14.42 -18.77 5.25
C PRO A 100 15.00 -19.62 4.11
N LEU A 101 16.02 -20.40 4.43
CA LEU A 101 16.65 -21.38 3.53
C LEU A 101 15.59 -22.26 2.83
N PRO A 102 15.87 -22.77 1.61
CA PRO A 102 14.90 -23.50 0.81
C PRO A 102 14.37 -24.70 1.58
N VAL A 103 13.10 -24.61 1.96
CA VAL A 103 12.33 -25.70 2.53
C VAL A 103 12.08 -26.71 1.40
N SER A 104 12.31 -28.00 1.69
CA SER A 104 12.07 -29.17 0.84
C SER A 104 10.88 -29.00 -0.13
N PRO A 105 10.93 -29.54 -1.36
CA PRO A 105 9.83 -29.43 -2.33
C PRO A 105 8.53 -29.93 -1.70
N GLN A 106 7.69 -29.00 -1.25
CA GLN A 106 6.33 -29.33 -0.87
C GLN A 106 5.59 -29.65 -2.16
N THR A 107 4.93 -30.81 -2.19
CA THR A 107 4.04 -31.18 -3.28
C THR A 107 3.03 -30.06 -3.48
N TYR A 108 2.98 -29.50 -4.69
CA TYR A 108 2.03 -28.47 -5.06
C TYR A 108 0.60 -29.00 -4.86
N ASN A 109 -0.16 -28.34 -3.99
CA ASN A 109 -1.56 -28.64 -3.75
C ASN A 109 -2.41 -27.45 -4.26
N PRO A 110 -3.13 -27.61 -5.37
CA PRO A 110 -3.96 -26.55 -5.91
C PRO A 110 -5.21 -26.28 -5.07
N ASN A 111 -5.58 -27.16 -4.13
CA ASN A 111 -6.79 -27.01 -3.31
C ASN A 111 -6.41 -26.86 -1.82
N LEU A 112 -6.45 -25.62 -1.33
CA LEU A 112 -6.14 -25.28 0.05
C LEU A 112 -7.43 -25.19 0.86
N ILE A 113 -7.57 -26.05 1.87
CA ILE A 113 -8.75 -26.10 2.74
C ILE A 113 -8.37 -25.55 4.11
N TYR A 114 -9.08 -24.53 4.58
CA TYR A 114 -8.91 -23.95 5.91
C TYR A 114 -10.22 -24.07 6.69
N SER A 115 -10.10 -24.34 7.99
CA SER A 115 -11.20 -24.23 8.94
C SER A 115 -11.04 -22.96 9.75
N PHE A 116 -12.12 -22.23 9.96
CA PHE A 116 -12.11 -20.98 10.70
C PHE A 116 -13.36 -20.83 11.56
N ARG A 117 -13.23 -20.03 12.62
CA ARG A 117 -14.27 -19.70 13.60
C ARG A 117 -14.50 -18.20 13.66
N SER A 118 -13.52 -17.38 13.28
CA SER A 118 -13.60 -15.92 13.32
C SER A 118 -13.30 -15.27 11.96
N ASP A 119 -13.73 -14.02 11.81
CA ASP A 119 -13.49 -13.21 10.62
C ASP A 119 -11.99 -12.89 10.45
N GLN A 120 -11.26 -12.76 11.57
CA GLN A 120 -9.80 -12.63 11.59
C GLN A 120 -9.11 -13.88 11.02
N GLU A 121 -9.52 -15.07 11.46
CA GLU A 121 -8.97 -16.34 10.94
C GLU A 121 -9.23 -16.51 9.44
N LEU A 122 -10.40 -16.05 8.96
CA LEU A 122 -10.71 -16.05 7.54
C LEU A 122 -9.78 -15.13 6.73
N VAL A 123 -9.50 -13.92 7.23
CA VAL A 123 -8.54 -12.99 6.60
C VAL A 123 -7.14 -13.60 6.59
N ASP A 124 -6.69 -14.20 7.69
CA ASP A 124 -5.36 -14.81 7.78
C ASP A 124 -5.23 -16.04 6.87
N ALA A 125 -6.28 -16.87 6.79
CA ALA A 125 -6.37 -17.99 5.85
C ALA A 125 -6.31 -17.50 4.39
N SER A 126 -7.07 -16.44 4.06
CA SER A 126 -7.05 -15.83 2.72
C SER A 126 -5.65 -15.33 2.35
N ARG A 127 -4.96 -14.63 3.25
CA ARG A 127 -3.60 -14.11 2.98
C ARG A 127 -2.58 -15.24 2.82
N SER A 128 -2.71 -16.29 3.64
CA SER A 128 -1.86 -17.48 3.55
C SER A 128 -2.04 -18.20 2.22
N ALA A 129 -3.29 -18.39 1.79
CA ALA A 129 -3.62 -18.98 0.51
C ALA A 129 -3.13 -18.14 -0.67
N GLN A 130 -3.30 -16.81 -0.60
CA GLN A 130 -2.79 -15.89 -1.63
C GLN A 130 -1.27 -16.02 -1.80
N SER A 131 -0.53 -15.99 -0.68
CA SER A 131 0.93 -16.14 -0.68
C SER A 131 1.36 -17.50 -1.24
N TYR A 132 0.66 -18.58 -0.85
CA TYR A 132 0.91 -19.91 -1.39
C TYR A 132 0.69 -19.96 -2.91
N CYS A 133 -0.44 -19.48 -3.42
CA CYS A 133 -0.70 -19.51 -4.86
C CYS A 133 0.34 -18.67 -5.62
N LEU A 134 0.63 -17.44 -5.16
CA LEU A 134 1.61 -16.56 -5.81
C LEU A 134 3.03 -17.16 -5.82
N SER A 135 3.47 -17.77 -4.71
CA SER A 135 4.79 -18.43 -4.66
C SER A 135 4.92 -19.62 -5.62
N ASN A 136 3.79 -20.19 -6.07
CA ASN A 136 3.73 -21.28 -7.04
C ASN A 136 3.30 -20.80 -8.45
N GLY A 137 3.28 -19.49 -8.71
CA GLY A 137 2.93 -18.93 -10.03
C GLY A 137 1.45 -19.01 -10.40
N ALA A 138 0.57 -19.12 -9.40
CA ALA A 138 -0.88 -19.24 -9.57
C ALA A 138 -1.63 -18.09 -8.87
N GLU A 139 -2.87 -17.86 -9.27
CA GLU A 139 -3.80 -16.94 -8.62
C GLU A 139 -4.75 -17.69 -7.69
N GLN A 140 -5.11 -17.06 -6.58
CA GLN A 140 -6.07 -17.61 -5.62
C GLN A 140 -7.50 -17.29 -6.03
N VAL A 141 -8.33 -18.32 -6.17
CA VAL A 141 -9.79 -18.21 -6.38
C VAL A 141 -10.54 -18.87 -5.22
N ILE A 142 -11.65 -18.30 -4.78
CA ILE A 142 -12.52 -18.93 -3.77
C ILE A 142 -13.34 -20.02 -4.47
N SER A 143 -13.20 -21.27 -4.03
CA SER A 143 -13.92 -22.40 -4.61
C SER A 143 -15.23 -22.70 -3.86
N THR A 144 -15.19 -22.77 -2.53
CA THR A 144 -16.38 -23.08 -1.72
C THR A 144 -16.24 -22.59 -0.29
N ILE A 145 -17.32 -22.07 0.29
CA ILE A 145 -17.45 -21.79 1.73
C ILE A 145 -18.58 -22.66 2.27
N GLY A 146 -18.28 -23.44 3.31
CA GLY A 146 -19.23 -24.34 3.96
C GLY A 146 -19.29 -24.07 5.46
N THR A 147 -20.43 -24.35 6.07
CA THR A 147 -20.55 -24.43 7.53
C THR A 147 -21.02 -25.83 7.89
N SER A 148 -20.27 -26.54 8.72
CA SER A 148 -20.65 -27.86 9.19
C SER A 148 -21.80 -27.77 10.21
N ALA A 149 -22.47 -28.89 10.46
CA ALA A 149 -23.50 -28.99 11.51
C ALA A 149 -22.96 -28.67 12.93
N SER A 150 -21.64 -28.75 13.14
CA SER A 150 -20.97 -28.36 14.38
C SER A 150 -20.66 -26.86 14.47
N GLY A 151 -21.07 -26.06 13.48
CA GLY A 151 -20.78 -24.63 13.39
C GLY A 151 -19.34 -24.30 12.99
N LEU A 152 -18.55 -25.31 12.59
CA LEU A 152 -17.21 -25.09 12.05
C LEU A 152 -17.33 -24.62 10.61
N ARG A 153 -16.77 -23.44 10.30
CA ARG A 153 -16.76 -22.92 8.94
C ARG A 153 -15.51 -23.40 8.22
N THR A 154 -15.65 -23.77 6.97
CA THR A 154 -14.55 -24.20 6.10
C THR A 154 -14.55 -23.38 4.83
N ILE A 155 -13.36 -23.04 4.36
CA ILE A 155 -13.16 -22.38 3.07
C ILE A 155 -12.16 -23.18 2.26
N THR A 156 -12.47 -23.36 0.98
CA THR A 156 -11.57 -23.96 0.01
C THR A 156 -11.13 -22.89 -0.96
N PHE A 157 -9.83 -22.66 -1.03
CA PHE A 157 -9.20 -21.83 -2.04
C PHE A 157 -8.58 -22.72 -3.12
N GLN A 158 -8.73 -22.31 -4.36
CA GLN A 158 -8.14 -22.98 -5.50
C GLN A 158 -7.05 -22.08 -6.08
N CYS A 159 -5.83 -22.62 -6.22
CA CYS A 159 -4.76 -21.97 -6.96
C CYS A 159 -4.86 -22.35 -8.44
N VAL A 160 -5.19 -21.36 -9.28
CA VAL A 160 -5.33 -21.53 -10.72
C VAL A 160 -4.11 -20.88 -11.40
N PRO A 161 -3.33 -21.64 -12.19
CA PRO A 161 -2.24 -21.07 -12.98
C PRO A 161 -2.74 -19.95 -13.91
N HIS A 162 -1.93 -18.90 -14.09
CA HIS A 162 -2.18 -17.85 -15.07
C HIS A 162 -2.01 -18.33 -16.51
#